data_AF-A0A353C340-F1
#
_entry.id   AF-A0A353C340-F1
#
_cell.length_a   1.000
_cell.length_b   1.000
_cell.length_c   1.000
_cell.angle_alpha   90.00
_cell.angle_beta   90.00
_cell.angle_gamma   90.00
#
_symmetry.space_group_name_H-M   'P 1'
#
loop_
_entity.id
_entity.type
_entity.pdbx_description
1 polymer ?
#
loop_
_entity_poly.entity_id
_entity_poly.type
_entity_poly.pdbx_seq_one_letter_code
_entity_poly.pdbx_strand_id
1 'polypeptide(L)'
;QEHPRIRVVRLADGFLGNASLFRYARDLGNPRGDMYEIAAWEEAIVNSGDDIMYAINIPQEAVVIPENMDAIRAAMEMQQDRLEAVRLTNQYLGMGKWL
;
A
#
# COMPACT_ATOMS: atom_id res chain seq x y z
N GLN A 1 -11.25 -3.82 6.21
CA GLN A 1 -10.69 -3.38 4.92
C GLN A 1 -10.33 -4.63 4.13
N GLU A 2 -10.83 -4.78 2.91
CA GLU A 2 -10.67 -6.03 2.13
C GLU A 2 -9.26 -6.18 1.52
N HIS A 3 -8.64 -5.06 1.14
CA HIS A 3 -7.29 -5.02 0.57
C HIS A 3 -6.38 -4.11 1.40
N PRO A 4 -5.64 -4.65 2.39
CA PRO A 4 -4.90 -3.83 3.37
C PRO A 4 -3.61 -3.19 2.81
N ARG A 5 -3.18 -3.55 1.60
CA ARG A 5 -1.99 -2.98 0.94
C ARG A 5 -2.32 -2.05 -0.24
N ILE A 6 -3.60 -1.72 -0.39
CA ILE A 6 -4.09 -0.77 -1.38
C ILE A 6 -4.78 0.36 -0.61
N ARG A 7 -4.35 1.60 -0.88
CA ARG A 7 -4.96 2.79 -0.31
C ARG A 7 -5.63 3.60 -1.41
N VAL A 8 -6.91 3.93 -1.20
CA VAL A 8 -7.58 4.92 -2.04
C VAL A 8 -7.27 6.31 -1.48
N VAL A 9 -6.81 7.22 -2.34
CA VAL A 9 -6.48 8.61 -2.01
C VAL A 9 -7.26 9.57 -2.90
N ARG A 10 -7.46 10.80 -2.43
CA ARG A 10 -8.20 11.84 -3.15
C ARG A 10 -7.32 13.02 -3.49
N LEU A 11 -7.55 13.62 -4.64
CA LEU A 11 -6.94 14.90 -5.02
C LEU A 11 -7.36 16.00 -4.04
N ALA A 12 -8.61 15.99 -3.57
CA ALA A 12 -9.15 16.95 -2.61
C ALA A 12 -8.42 16.93 -1.25
N ASP A 13 -7.84 15.80 -0.86
CA ASP A 13 -7.05 15.65 0.38
C ASP A 13 -5.58 16.09 0.20
N GLY A 14 -5.23 16.61 -0.99
CA GLY A 14 -3.89 17.12 -1.30
C GLY A 14 -2.95 16.08 -1.92
N PHE A 15 -3.44 14.90 -2.30
CA PHE A 15 -2.64 13.88 -3.00
C PHE A 15 -2.50 14.19 -4.49
N LEU A 16 -1.85 15.29 -4.85
CA LEU A 16 -1.80 15.82 -6.23
C LEU A 16 -0.87 15.04 -7.19
N GLY A 17 -0.16 14.03 -6.69
CA GLY A 17 0.78 13.22 -7.47
C GLY A 17 1.85 12.57 -6.58
N ASN A 18 2.84 11.90 -7.18
CA ASN A 18 3.84 11.11 -6.45
C ASN A 18 4.56 11.88 -5.33
N ALA A 19 4.90 13.16 -5.57
CA ALA A 19 5.59 13.98 -4.58
C ALA A 19 4.77 14.19 -3.29
N SER A 20 3.45 14.28 -3.38
CA SER A 20 2.56 14.45 -2.23
C SER A 20 2.51 13.20 -1.34
N LEU A 21 2.54 12.00 -1.95
CA LEU A 21 2.59 10.72 -1.25
C LEU A 21 3.92 10.56 -0.50
N PHE A 22 5.05 10.83 -1.17
CA PHE A 22 6.37 10.79 -0.54
C PHE A 22 6.51 11.79 0.61
N ARG A 23 5.99 13.03 0.43
CA ARG A 23 5.96 14.02 1.52
C ARG A 23 5.17 13.50 2.71
N TYR A 24 3.96 13.00 2.46
CA TYR A 24 3.09 12.48 3.50
C TYR A 24 3.72 11.30 4.27
N ALA A 25 4.39 10.37 3.57
CA ALA A 25 5.12 9.27 4.21
C ALA A 25 6.26 9.76 5.13
N ARG A 26 6.97 10.82 4.73
CA ARG A 26 7.99 11.47 5.57
C ARG A 26 7.38 12.18 6.77
N ASP A 27 6.25 12.86 6.59
CA ASP A 27 5.56 13.59 7.67
C ASP A 27 5.04 12.65 8.76
N LEU A 28 4.67 11.41 8.40
CA LEU A 28 4.31 10.35 9.35
C LEU A 28 5.50 9.75 10.10
N GLY A 29 6.72 10.10 9.70
CA GLY A 29 7.95 9.56 10.28
C GLY A 29 8.24 8.12 9.86
N ASN A 30 7.71 7.66 8.72
CA ASN A 30 8.06 6.33 8.22
C ASN A 30 9.56 6.25 7.94
N PRO A 31 10.24 5.14 8.30
CA PRO A 31 11.64 4.94 7.96
C PRO A 31 11.87 5.19 6.46
N ARG A 32 12.87 5.99 6.11
CA ARG A 32 13.22 6.36 4.72
C ARG A 32 12.10 7.07 3.92
N GLY A 33 10.99 7.43 4.55
CA GLY A 33 9.79 7.89 3.85
C GLY A 33 9.09 6.76 3.09
N ASP A 34 9.26 5.52 3.55
CA ASP A 34 8.68 4.34 2.92
C ASP A 34 7.14 4.38 2.96
N MET A 35 6.53 3.93 1.87
CA MET A 35 5.15 3.48 1.86
C MET A 35 5.14 2.04 1.37
N TYR A 36 4.52 1.13 2.12
CA TYR A 36 4.42 -0.27 1.71
C TYR A 36 3.19 -0.50 0.82
N GLU A 37 2.16 0.32 1.02
CA GLU A 37 0.91 0.32 0.27
C GLU A 37 1.05 1.03 -1.09
N ILE A 38 0.37 0.49 -2.11
CA ILE A 38 0.12 1.25 -3.34
C ILE A 38 -1.01 2.25 -3.10
N ALA A 39 -0.93 3.42 -3.74
CA ALA A 39 -2.02 4.39 -3.72
C ALA A 39 -2.78 4.35 -5.04
N ALA A 40 -4.11 4.29 -4.99
CA ALA A 40 -5.02 4.45 -6.12
C ALA A 40 -5.78 5.77 -5.95
N TRP A 41 -5.86 6.57 -7.00
CA TRP A 41 -6.63 7.82 -6.96
C TRP A 41 -8.11 7.54 -7.19
N GLU A 42 -8.97 7.93 -6.26
CA GLU A 42 -10.43 7.74 -6.37
C GLU A 42 -10.97 8.38 -7.65
N GLU A 43 -10.54 9.61 -7.96
CA GLU A 43 -10.98 10.35 -9.13
C GLU A 43 -10.45 9.78 -10.46
N ALA A 44 -9.43 8.92 -10.41
CA ALA A 44 -8.87 8.27 -11.59
C ALA A 44 -9.55 6.95 -11.95
N ILE A 45 -10.40 6.40 -11.07
CA ILE A 45 -11.14 5.16 -11.33
C ILE A 45 -12.36 5.48 -12.18
N VAL A 46 -12.30 5.17 -13.48
CA VAL A 46 -13.36 5.49 -14.45
C VAL A 46 -13.67 4.30 -15.35
N ASN A 47 -14.92 4.22 -15.80
CA ASN A 47 -15.32 3.26 -16.82
C ASN A 47 -15.06 3.83 -18.21
N SER A 48 -14.56 3.01 -19.12
CA SER A 48 -14.32 3.33 -20.52
C SER A 48 -14.87 2.20 -21.41
N GLY A 49 -16.15 2.30 -21.79
CA GLY A 49 -16.84 1.19 -22.46
C GLY A 49 -16.98 0.00 -21.51
N ASP A 50 -16.45 -1.15 -21.91
CA ASP A 50 -16.40 -2.37 -21.10
C ASP A 50 -15.12 -2.46 -20.22
N ASP A 51 -14.23 -1.46 -20.30
CA ASP A 51 -12.97 -1.42 -19.55
C ASP A 51 -13.05 -0.50 -18.33
N ILE A 52 -12.15 -0.72 -17.36
CA ILE A 52 -11.89 0.21 -16.25
C ILE A 52 -10.50 0.80 -16.43
N MET A 53 -10.41 2.12 -16.39
CA MET A 53 -9.14 2.84 -16.30
C MET A 53 -8.93 3.32 -14.87
N TYR A 54 -7.69 3.26 -14.41
CA TYR A 54 -7.29 3.71 -13.09
C TYR A 54 -5.82 4.15 -13.11
N ALA A 55 -5.45 4.99 -12.14
CA ALA A 55 -4.07 5.40 -11.91
C ALA A 55 -3.62 4.95 -10.52
N ILE A 56 -2.41 4.41 -10.44
CA ILE A 56 -1.78 4.02 -9.18
C ILE A 56 -0.38 4.60 -9.04
N ASN A 57 0.02 4.83 -7.78
CA ASN A 57 1.41 5.04 -7.40
C ASN A 57 2.01 3.73 -6.90
N ILE A 58 3.23 3.44 -7.35
CA ILE A 58 4.03 2.32 -6.88
C ILE A 58 5.26 2.90 -6.15
N PRO A 59 5.35 2.78 -4.82
CA PRO A 59 6.54 3.17 -4.06
C PRO A 59 7.63 2.09 -4.25
N GLN A 60 8.38 2.19 -5.36
CA GLN A 60 9.26 1.13 -5.85
C GLN A 60 10.34 0.70 -4.86
N GLU A 61 10.73 1.59 -3.94
CA GLU A 61 11.78 1.32 -2.94
C GLU A 61 11.29 0.38 -1.82
N ALA A 62 9.97 0.29 -1.59
CA ALA A 62 9.42 -0.35 -0.40
C ALA A 62 8.29 -1.36 -0.67
N VAL A 63 7.60 -1.28 -1.81
CA VAL A 63 6.38 -2.06 -2.10
C VAL A 63 6.57 -3.59 -1.96
N VAL A 64 7.76 -4.12 -2.23
CA VAL A 64 8.05 -5.56 -2.16
C VAL A 64 8.51 -6.03 -0.78
N ILE A 65 8.79 -5.13 0.17
CA ILE A 65 9.24 -5.48 1.52
C ILE A 65 8.23 -6.40 2.25
N PRO A 66 6.94 -6.05 2.35
CA PRO A 66 5.97 -6.95 2.99
C PRO A 66 5.82 -8.28 2.24
N GLU A 67 5.93 -8.27 0.91
CA GLU A 67 5.82 -9.48 0.10
C GLU A 67 6.95 -10.48 0.38
N ASN A 68 8.17 -10.01 0.57
CA ASN A 68 9.30 -10.86 0.96
C ASN A 68 9.09 -11.50 2.34
N MET A 69 8.53 -10.75 3.29
CA MET A 69 8.24 -11.26 4.63
C MET A 69 7.14 -12.34 4.62
N ASP A 70 6.14 -12.21 3.76
CA ASP A 70 5.11 -13.24 3.60
C ASP A 70 5.65 -14.45 2.82
N ALA A 71 6.50 -14.23 1.82
CA ALA A 71 7.14 -15.30 1.05
C ALA A 71 7.99 -16.20 1.95
N ILE A 72 8.75 -15.63 2.89
CA ILE A 72 9.51 -16.41 3.88
C ILE A 72 8.57 -17.24 4.76
N ARG A 73 7.49 -16.64 5.25
CA ARG A 73 6.50 -17.37 6.07
C ARG A 73 5.89 -18.54 5.33
N ALA A 74 5.53 -18.34 4.06
CA ALA A 74 4.98 -19.38 3.21
C ALA A 74 6.01 -20.49 2.92
N ALA A 75 7.23 -20.13 2.50
CA ALA A 75 8.29 -21.08 2.14
C ALA A 75 8.75 -21.94 3.33
N MET A 76 8.66 -21.39 4.55
CA MET A 76 9.07 -22.05 5.79
C MET A 76 7.88 -22.65 6.56
N GLU A 77 6.68 -22.64 5.98
CA GLU A 77 5.44 -23.14 6.60
C GLU A 77 5.16 -22.56 8.00
N MET A 78 5.58 -21.31 8.25
CA MET A 78 5.45 -20.64 9.55
C MET A 78 4.01 -20.26 9.89
N GLN A 79 3.17 -20.06 8.87
CA GLN A 79 1.74 -19.78 8.98
C GLN A 79 1.00 -20.62 7.94
N GLN A 80 -0.07 -21.28 8.38
CA GLN A 80 -0.93 -22.08 7.50
C GLN A 80 -2.03 -21.23 6.85
N ASP A 81 -2.44 -20.14 7.51
CA ASP A 81 -3.39 -19.18 6.95
C ASP A 81 -2.67 -17.96 6.34
N ARG A 82 -3.00 -17.70 5.07
CA ARG A 82 -2.48 -16.56 4.31
C ARG A 82 -2.86 -15.23 4.97
N LEU A 83 -4.11 -15.08 5.42
CA LEU A 83 -4.60 -13.79 5.92
C LEU A 83 -3.97 -13.45 7.27
N GLU A 84 -3.74 -14.45 8.11
CA GLU A 84 -2.97 -14.33 9.33
C GLU A 84 -1.53 -13.85 9.05
N ALA A 85 -0.84 -14.48 8.10
CA ALA A 85 0.53 -14.10 7.72
C ALA A 85 0.62 -12.63 7.27
N VAL A 86 -0.25 -12.23 6.34
CA VAL A 86 -0.35 -10.86 5.83
C VAL A 86 -0.63 -9.87 6.97
N ARG A 87 -1.58 -10.21 7.86
CA ARG A 87 -1.94 -9.36 9.00
C ARG A 87 -0.75 -9.16 9.94
N LEU A 88 0.01 -10.21 10.24
CA LEU A 88 1.20 -10.13 11.08
C LEU A 88 2.29 -9.26 10.45
N THR A 89 2.58 -9.44 9.16
CA THR A 89 3.54 -8.59 8.43
C THR A 89 3.13 -7.12 8.50
N ASN A 90 1.88 -6.82 8.17
CA ASN A 90 1.36 -5.45 8.18
C ASN A 90 1.44 -4.84 9.59
N GLN A 91 1.12 -5.62 10.63
CA GLN A 91 1.22 -5.20 12.02
C GLN A 91 2.67 -4.84 12.40
N TYR A 92 3.64 -5.69 12.05
CA TYR A 92 5.06 -5.45 12.41
C TYR A 92 5.68 -4.31 11.62
N LEU A 93 5.26 -4.09 10.38
CA LEU A 93 5.66 -2.94 9.58
C LEU A 93 4.91 -1.65 9.95
N GLY A 94 3.93 -1.74 10.85
CA GLY A 94 3.14 -0.58 11.28
C GLY A 94 2.29 0.02 10.16
N MET A 95 1.85 -0.79 9.21
CA MET A 95 0.95 -0.38 8.13
C MET A 95 -0.43 0.02 8.66
N GLY A 96 -1.14 0.87 7.92
CA GLY A 96 -2.47 1.35 8.33
C GLY A 96 -2.47 2.51 9.33
N LYS A 97 -1.31 3.11 9.66
CA LYS A 97 -1.19 4.28 10.55
C LYS A 97 -1.48 5.60 9.84
N TRP A 98 -2.64 5.70 9.21
CA TRP A 98 -3.01 6.84 8.39
C TRP A 98 -4.08 7.67 9.10
N LEU A 99 -3.87 8.98 9.23
CA LEU A 99 -4.91 9.96 9.62
C LEU A 99 -5.93 10.14 8.49
#